data_AF-A0A543JRL1-F1
#
_entry.id   AF-A0A543JRL1-F1
#
_cell.length_a   1.000
_cell.length_b   1.000
_cell.length_c   1.000
_cell.angle_alpha   90.00
_cell.angle_beta   90.00
_cell.angle_gamma   90.00
#
_symmetry.space_group_name_H-M   'P 1'
#
loop_
_entity.id
_entity.type
_entity.pdbx_description
1 polymer ?
#
loop_
_entity_poly.entity_id
_entity_poly.type
_entity_poly.pdbx_seq_one_letter_code
_entity_poly.pdbx_strand_id
1 'polypeptide(L)'
;MKALRSWLRGGLVALAGPRPQERHSTTTITQLITRLVPDWAEAQPRRYRHDRWLTYRELTIPITPGGATRYGRLDIVVTRPHQADLAVEVDTADNPRSVEKLRFAHAAGAVPVWIRWHSGTLSQHPGIAVIDLREPDATGD
;
A
#
# COMPACT_ATOMS: atom_id res chain seq x y z
N MET A 1 1.06 -2.04 10.72
CA MET A 1 -0.14 -2.08 9.85
C MET A 1 -1.32 -1.27 10.39
N LYS A 2 -1.78 -1.45 11.63
CA LYS A 2 -2.89 -0.65 12.21
C LYS A 2 -2.68 0.87 12.13
N ALA A 3 -1.50 1.36 12.48
CA ALA A 3 -1.16 2.79 12.42
C ALA A 3 -1.26 3.37 11.00
N LEU A 4 -0.67 2.67 10.01
CA LEU A 4 -0.77 3.07 8.59
C LEU A 4 -2.23 3.08 8.12
N ARG A 5 -3.03 2.06 8.46
CA ARG A 5 -4.49 2.06 8.12
C ARG A 5 -5.21 3.28 8.71
N SER A 6 -4.94 3.59 9.98
CA SER A 6 -5.56 4.75 10.65
C SER A 6 -5.18 6.06 9.98
N TRP A 7 -3.90 6.23 9.64
CA TRP A 7 -3.40 7.40 8.91
C TRP A 7 -4.07 7.54 7.54
N LEU A 8 -4.11 6.46 6.75
CA LEU A 8 -4.71 6.46 5.42
C LEU A 8 -6.20 6.82 5.47
N ARG A 9 -6.97 6.24 6.42
CA ARG A 9 -8.39 6.58 6.59
C ARG A 9 -8.58 8.03 6.99
N GLY A 10 -7.85 8.51 7.99
CA GLY A 10 -7.94 9.90 8.45
C GLY A 10 -7.56 10.90 7.34
N GLY A 11 -6.47 10.64 6.62
CA GLY A 11 -6.00 11.49 5.53
C GLY A 11 -6.97 11.52 4.35
N LEU A 12 -7.55 10.37 3.97
CA LEU A 12 -8.57 10.32 2.92
C LEU A 12 -9.81 11.13 3.30
N VAL A 13 -10.32 10.97 4.52
CA VAL A 13 -11.47 11.75 4.99
C VAL A 13 -11.15 13.25 5.04
N ALA A 14 -9.96 13.63 5.50
CA ALA A 14 -9.54 15.03 5.57
C ALA A 14 -9.41 15.69 4.18
N LEU A 15 -8.89 14.96 3.19
CA LEU A 15 -8.59 15.51 1.86
C LEU A 15 -9.74 15.38 0.87
N ALA A 16 -10.60 14.38 1.01
CA ALA A 16 -11.65 14.04 0.05
C ALA A 16 -13.06 14.02 0.65
N GLY A 17 -13.19 14.30 1.95
CA GLY A 17 -14.45 14.29 2.67
C GLY A 17 -14.91 12.88 3.08
N PRO A 18 -16.07 12.76 3.72
CA PRO A 18 -16.66 11.46 4.04
C PRO A 18 -17.06 10.71 2.76
N ARG A 19 -16.88 9.39 2.76
CA ARG A 19 -17.12 8.48 1.62
C ARG A 19 -16.42 8.95 0.34
N PRO A 20 -15.08 9.11 0.38
CA PRO A 20 -14.33 9.70 -0.72
C PRO A 20 -14.45 8.88 -2.02
N GLN A 21 -14.68 7.57 -1.93
CA GLN A 21 -14.87 6.68 -3.08
C GLN A 21 -16.16 6.94 -3.85
N GLU A 22 -17.19 7.55 -3.24
CA GLU A 22 -18.44 7.93 -3.91
C GLU A 22 -18.33 9.28 -4.65
N ARG A 23 -17.38 10.12 -4.22
CA ARG A 23 -17.31 11.54 -4.62
C ARG A 23 -16.19 11.84 -5.62
N HIS A 24 -15.22 10.95 -5.73
CA HIS A 24 -14.01 11.18 -6.50
C HIS A 24 -13.73 10.03 -7.45
N SER A 25 -13.02 10.34 -8.53
CA SER A 25 -12.61 9.32 -9.50
C SER A 25 -11.66 8.29 -8.88
N THR A 26 -11.59 7.11 -9.48
CA THR A 26 -10.68 6.07 -9.01
C THR A 26 -9.22 6.50 -9.06
N THR A 27 -8.84 7.20 -10.12
CA THR A 27 -7.51 7.82 -10.26
C THR A 27 -7.22 8.78 -9.13
N THR A 28 -8.18 9.64 -8.75
CA THR A 28 -8.01 10.61 -7.65
C THR A 28 -7.74 9.90 -6.34
N ILE A 29 -8.51 8.88 -5.99
CA ILE A 29 -8.33 8.16 -4.73
C ILE A 29 -7.00 7.39 -4.71
N THR A 30 -6.65 6.70 -5.78
CA THR A 30 -5.33 6.05 -5.89
C THR A 30 -4.20 7.06 -5.71
N GLN A 31 -4.27 8.24 -6.36
CA GLN A 31 -3.26 9.29 -6.20
C GLN A 31 -3.18 9.82 -4.76
N LEU A 32 -4.31 9.99 -4.07
CA LEU A 32 -4.33 10.41 -2.67
C LEU A 32 -3.67 9.36 -1.77
N ILE A 33 -4.02 8.08 -1.93
CA ILE A 33 -3.39 6.99 -1.15
C ILE A 33 -1.88 6.94 -1.41
N THR A 34 -1.45 7.04 -2.68
CA THR A 34 -0.04 7.04 -3.07
C THR A 34 0.74 8.25 -2.54
N ARG A 35 0.06 9.34 -2.17
CA ARG A 35 0.65 10.49 -1.45
C ARG A 35 0.71 10.26 0.05
N LEU A 36 -0.38 9.78 0.63
CA LEU A 36 -0.51 9.61 2.08
C LEU A 36 0.46 8.59 2.69
N VAL A 37 0.89 7.56 1.94
CA VAL A 37 1.89 6.59 2.42
C VAL A 37 3.27 7.26 2.66
N PRO A 38 3.87 7.99 1.69
CA PRO A 38 5.06 8.80 1.93
C PRO A 38 4.88 9.81 3.07
N ASP A 39 3.74 10.50 3.15
CA ASP A 39 3.48 11.49 4.21
C ASP A 39 3.51 10.81 5.59
N TRP A 40 2.95 9.60 5.69
CA TRP A 40 3.02 8.79 6.90
C TRP A 40 4.45 8.38 7.25
N ALA A 41 5.25 7.98 6.26
CA ALA A 41 6.65 7.60 6.46
C ALA A 41 7.49 8.80 6.94
N GLU A 42 7.23 9.98 6.38
CA GLU A 42 7.90 11.22 6.78
C GLU A 42 7.57 11.62 8.23
N ALA A 43 6.32 11.41 8.64
CA ALA A 43 5.81 11.69 9.99
C ALA A 43 6.26 10.69 11.06
N GLN A 44 6.99 9.62 10.71
CA GLN A 44 7.47 8.67 11.71
C GLN A 44 8.47 9.32 12.68
N PRO A 45 8.38 8.99 13.98
CA PRO A 45 9.30 9.50 14.98
C PRO A 45 10.72 9.03 14.66
N ARG A 46 11.69 9.90 14.91
CA ARG A 46 13.11 9.65 14.64
C ARG A 46 13.88 9.76 15.95
N ARG A 47 14.75 8.76 16.23
CA ARG A 47 15.66 8.82 17.37
C ARG A 47 16.88 9.66 17.02
N TYR A 48 17.44 9.43 15.84
CA TYR A 48 18.52 10.24 15.28
C TYR A 48 18.14 10.86 13.94
N ARG A 49 18.83 11.93 13.52
CA ARG A 49 18.58 12.60 12.23
C ARG A 49 18.70 11.64 11.04
N HIS A 50 19.58 10.64 11.12
CA HIS A 50 19.80 9.65 10.07
C HIS A 50 18.77 8.49 10.08
N ASP A 51 17.94 8.38 11.13
CA ASP A 51 16.89 7.37 11.23
C ASP A 51 15.62 7.78 10.45
N ARG A 52 15.81 8.37 9.29
CA ARG A 52 14.68 8.77 8.44
C ARG A 52 14.22 7.56 7.62
N TRP A 53 12.91 7.37 7.58
CA TRP A 53 12.29 6.45 6.63
C TRP A 53 12.32 7.10 5.24
N LEU A 54 12.83 6.41 4.23
CA LEU A 54 12.86 6.92 2.85
C LEU A 54 11.75 6.26 2.05
N THR A 55 11.18 7.02 1.10
CA THR A 55 10.12 6.51 0.24
C THR A 55 10.53 6.61 -1.21
N TYR A 56 10.33 5.53 -1.95
CA TYR A 56 10.55 5.42 -3.38
C TYR A 56 9.23 5.07 -4.05
N ARG A 57 8.93 5.69 -5.18
CA ARG A 57 7.74 5.39 -5.96
C ARG A 57 8.11 4.65 -7.22
N GLU A 58 7.23 3.75 -7.63
CA GLU A 58 7.33 3.02 -8.89
C GLU A 58 8.69 2.30 -9.08
N LEU A 59 9.20 1.69 -8.00
CA LEU A 59 10.50 1.01 -7.97
C LEU A 59 10.44 -0.26 -8.83
N THR A 60 11.32 -0.36 -9.82
CA THR A 60 11.42 -1.53 -10.69
C THR A 60 12.00 -2.71 -9.94
N ILE A 61 11.28 -3.84 -9.98
CA ILE A 61 11.69 -5.11 -9.38
C ILE A 61 11.60 -6.24 -10.40
N PRO A 62 12.43 -7.29 -10.30
CA PRO A 62 12.22 -8.48 -11.10
C PRO A 62 10.95 -9.20 -10.62
N ILE A 63 10.23 -9.76 -11.56
CA ILE A 63 9.10 -10.67 -11.35
C ILE A 63 9.33 -11.88 -12.25
N THR A 64 9.02 -13.09 -11.78
CA THR A 64 9.23 -14.30 -12.59
C THR A 64 7.91 -15.07 -12.78
N PRO A 65 6.93 -14.53 -13.52
CA PRO A 65 5.71 -15.27 -13.83
C PRO A 65 6.04 -16.42 -14.79
N GLY A 66 5.76 -17.66 -14.41
CA GLY A 66 5.94 -18.83 -15.27
C GLY A 66 7.39 -19.13 -15.69
N GLY A 67 8.39 -18.71 -14.90
CA GLY A 67 9.80 -19.03 -15.14
C GLY A 67 10.57 -18.05 -16.05
N ALA A 68 9.90 -17.07 -16.66
CA ALA A 68 10.57 -16.02 -17.43
C ALA A 68 10.75 -14.75 -16.58
N THR A 69 11.99 -14.26 -16.43
CA THR A 69 12.26 -13.00 -15.74
C THR A 69 11.69 -11.83 -16.52
N ARG A 70 10.72 -11.16 -15.93
CA ARG A 70 10.15 -9.88 -16.37
C ARG A 70 10.43 -8.83 -15.28
N TYR A 71 10.06 -7.59 -15.54
CA TYR A 71 10.14 -6.52 -14.56
C TYR A 71 8.75 -5.96 -14.26
N GLY A 72 8.46 -5.75 -12.99
CA GLY A 72 7.30 -5.03 -12.48
C GLY A 72 7.72 -3.76 -11.77
N ARG A 73 6.78 -2.88 -11.46
CA ARG A 73 7.03 -1.68 -10.64
C ARG A 73 6.18 -1.75 -9.39
N LEU A 74 6.81 -1.69 -8.22
CA LEU A 74 6.12 -1.51 -6.94
C LEU A 74 5.64 -0.08 -6.84
N ASP A 75 4.37 0.15 -6.50
CA ASP A 75 3.84 1.51 -6.39
C ASP A 75 4.64 2.35 -5.41
N ILE A 76 4.94 1.79 -4.23
CA ILE A 76 5.68 2.47 -3.17
C ILE A 76 6.57 1.48 -2.42
N VAL A 77 7.80 1.89 -2.14
CA VAL A 77 8.70 1.23 -1.20
C VAL A 77 9.06 2.19 -0.09
N VAL A 78 8.92 1.75 1.16
CA VAL A 78 9.33 2.54 2.34
C VAL A 78 10.49 1.82 3.00
N THR A 79 11.68 2.40 2.92
CA THR A 79 12.84 1.88 3.64
C THR A 79 12.83 2.33 5.08
N ARG A 80 13.13 1.41 6.00
CA ARG A 80 12.97 1.65 7.43
C ARG A 80 14.27 1.33 8.16
N PRO A 81 14.89 2.30 8.84
CA PRO A 81 16.07 2.05 9.65
C PRO A 81 15.82 0.90 10.64
N HIS A 82 16.72 -0.08 10.65
CA HIS A 82 16.69 -1.24 11.55
C HIS A 82 15.43 -2.13 11.46
N GLN A 83 14.65 -2.00 10.38
CA GLN A 83 13.45 -2.81 10.14
C GLN A 83 13.44 -3.26 8.68
N ALA A 84 12.72 -4.33 8.37
CA ALA A 84 12.50 -4.74 6.99
C ALA A 84 11.82 -3.60 6.19
N ASP A 85 12.07 -3.47 4.89
CA ASP A 85 11.38 -2.46 4.08
C ASP A 85 9.89 -2.79 3.93
N LEU A 86 9.06 -1.79 3.65
CA LEU A 86 7.67 -2.02 3.22
C LEU A 86 7.63 -1.99 1.69
N ALA A 87 7.04 -3.02 1.08
CA ALA A 87 6.70 -3.01 -0.34
C ALA A 87 5.18 -2.88 -0.46
N VAL A 88 4.70 -1.82 -1.10
CA VAL A 88 3.29 -1.44 -1.09
C VAL A 88 2.72 -1.41 -2.51
N GLU A 89 1.57 -2.05 -2.68
CA GLU A 89 0.71 -1.95 -3.87
C GLU A 89 -0.63 -1.34 -3.51
N VAL A 90 -1.18 -0.50 -4.37
CA VAL A 90 -2.46 0.18 -4.19
C VAL A 90 -3.40 -0.19 -5.33
N ASP A 91 -4.35 -1.08 -5.06
CA ASP A 91 -5.29 -1.54 -6.08
C ASP A 91 -6.74 -1.25 -5.73
N THR A 92 -7.53 -0.94 -6.76
CA THR A 92 -9.00 -0.83 -6.68
C THR A 92 -9.66 -2.20 -6.46
N ALA A 93 -9.09 -3.25 -7.06
CA ALA A 93 -9.65 -4.60 -7.12
C ALA A 93 -8.55 -5.66 -6.95
N ASP A 94 -8.93 -6.95 -7.03
CA ASP A 94 -7.95 -8.04 -7.02
C ASP A 94 -7.05 -7.94 -8.26
N ASN A 95 -5.73 -8.04 -8.06
CA ASN A 95 -4.73 -7.87 -9.10
C ASN A 95 -3.61 -8.90 -8.93
N PRO A 96 -3.66 -10.02 -9.67
CA PRO A 96 -2.67 -11.08 -9.58
C PRO A 96 -1.22 -10.60 -9.81
N ARG A 97 -1.02 -9.57 -10.64
CA ARG A 97 0.32 -9.01 -10.89
C ARG A 97 0.86 -8.28 -9.67
N SER A 98 0.00 -7.57 -8.93
CA SER A 98 0.38 -6.96 -7.64
C SER A 98 0.74 -8.02 -6.61
N VAL A 99 -0.02 -9.12 -6.56
CA VAL A 99 0.28 -10.25 -5.68
C VAL A 99 1.64 -10.89 -6.01
N GLU A 100 1.98 -11.05 -7.30
CA GLU A 100 3.30 -11.54 -7.72
C GLU A 100 4.43 -10.60 -7.28
N LYS A 101 4.28 -9.29 -7.50
CA LYS A 101 5.24 -8.28 -7.03
C LYS A 101 5.45 -8.34 -5.52
N LEU A 102 4.36 -8.45 -4.75
CA LEU A 102 4.40 -8.54 -3.29
C LEU A 102 4.99 -9.86 -2.79
N ARG A 103 4.73 -10.99 -3.46
CA ARG A 103 5.38 -12.28 -3.16
C ARG A 103 6.88 -12.22 -3.39
N PHE A 104 7.31 -11.60 -4.49
CA PHE A 104 8.73 -11.37 -4.75
C PHE A 104 9.37 -10.53 -3.64
N ALA A 105 8.75 -9.39 -3.28
CA ALA A 105 9.24 -8.54 -2.21
C ALA A 105 9.31 -9.28 -0.86
N HIS A 106 8.32 -10.11 -0.55
CA HIS A 106 8.32 -10.95 0.65
C HIS A 106 9.48 -11.93 0.66
N ALA A 107 9.72 -12.64 -0.45
CA ALA A 107 10.85 -13.56 -0.59
C ALA A 107 12.21 -12.86 -0.47
N ALA A 108 12.28 -11.57 -0.84
CA ALA A 108 13.44 -10.71 -0.66
C ALA A 108 13.59 -10.14 0.77
N GLY A 109 12.70 -10.49 1.70
CA GLY A 109 12.76 -10.07 3.11
C GLY A 109 12.01 -8.78 3.45
N ALA A 110 11.31 -8.17 2.49
CA ALA A 110 10.44 -7.03 2.77
C ALA A 110 9.12 -7.47 3.41
N VAL A 111 8.42 -6.51 4.03
CA VAL A 111 7.03 -6.66 4.48
C VAL A 111 6.10 -6.21 3.35
N PRO A 112 5.46 -7.13 2.63
CA PRO A 112 4.48 -6.78 1.61
C PRO A 112 3.19 -6.23 2.24
N VAL A 113 2.70 -5.13 1.67
CA VAL A 113 1.47 -4.46 2.06
C VAL A 113 0.61 -4.26 0.83
N TRP A 114 -0.61 -4.78 0.85
CA TRP A 114 -1.57 -4.57 -0.21
C TRP A 114 -2.70 -3.67 0.28
N ILE A 115 -2.79 -2.46 -0.27
CA ILE A 115 -3.86 -1.52 0.05
C ILE A 115 -4.99 -1.71 -0.95
N ARG A 116 -6.15 -2.14 -0.44
CA ARG A 116 -7.38 -2.32 -1.20
C ARG A 116 -8.38 -1.28 -0.75
N TRP A 117 -8.96 -0.54 -1.69
CA TRP A 117 -9.79 0.62 -1.33
C TRP A 117 -11.13 0.73 -2.06
N HIS A 118 -11.40 -0.08 -3.09
CA HIS A 118 -12.66 -0.05 -3.84
C HIS A 118 -13.46 -1.37 -3.80
N SER A 119 -13.58 -2.10 -4.91
CA SER A 119 -14.58 -3.18 -5.02
C SER A 119 -13.94 -4.58 -5.06
N GLY A 120 -14.82 -5.58 -5.04
CA GLY A 120 -14.47 -6.98 -5.13
C GLY A 120 -14.07 -7.62 -3.80
N THR A 121 -13.95 -8.94 -3.83
CA THR A 121 -13.56 -9.76 -2.67
C THR A 121 -12.14 -9.43 -2.23
N LEU A 122 -11.90 -9.50 -0.91
CA LEU A 122 -10.55 -9.50 -0.37
C LEU A 122 -10.00 -10.93 -0.40
N SER A 123 -9.06 -11.14 -1.31
CA SER A 123 -8.26 -12.35 -1.34
C SER A 123 -7.18 -12.25 -0.26
N GLN A 124 -7.13 -13.23 0.64
CA GLN A 124 -6.01 -13.37 1.55
C GLN A 124 -4.87 -14.13 0.86
N HIS A 125 -3.66 -13.63 1.02
CA HIS A 125 -2.46 -14.27 0.51
C HIS A 125 -1.46 -14.44 1.66
N PRO A 126 -0.99 -15.67 1.92
CA PRO A 126 0.01 -15.90 2.97
C PRO A 126 1.22 -14.97 2.81
N GLY A 127 1.64 -14.37 3.92
CA GLY A 127 2.77 -13.44 3.94
C GLY A 127 2.45 -12.01 3.49
N ILE A 128 1.28 -11.73 2.89
CA ILE A 128 0.89 -10.40 2.42
C ILE A 128 -0.10 -9.74 3.39
N ALA A 129 0.29 -8.59 3.96
CA ALA A 129 -0.60 -7.83 4.83
C ALA A 129 -1.59 -6.99 3.99
N VAL A 130 -2.89 -7.25 4.15
CA VAL A 130 -3.93 -6.47 3.45
C VAL A 130 -4.39 -5.31 4.35
N ILE A 131 -4.29 -4.07 3.85
CA ILE A 131 -5.00 -2.92 4.40
C ILE A 131 -6.27 -2.72 3.59
N ASP A 132 -7.40 -2.98 4.25
CA ASP A 132 -8.71 -2.66 3.70
C ASP A 132 -9.14 -1.23 4.08
N LEU A 133 -9.26 -0.38 3.06
CA LEU A 133 -9.76 1.00 3.11
C LEU A 133 -11.15 1.16 2.52
N ARG A 134 -11.79 0.06 2.11
CA ARG A 134 -13.19 0.11 1.66
C ARG A 134 -14.06 0.64 2.79
N GLU A 135 -15.13 1.35 2.41
CA GLU A 135 -16.19 1.68 3.36
C GLU A 135 -16.73 0.36 3.93
N PRO A 136 -17.05 0.28 5.23
CA PRO A 136 -17.83 -0.85 5.72
C PRO A 136 -19.12 -0.93 4.89
N ASP A 137 -19.54 -2.16 4.56
CA ASP A 137 -20.82 -2.37 3.88
C ASP A 137 -21.91 -1.56 4.63
N ALA A 138 -22.83 -0.93 3.90
CA ALA A 138 -23.87 -0.07 4.45
C ALA A 138 -24.94 -0.82 5.28
N THR A 139 -24.56 -1.88 5.98
CA THR A 139 -25.40 -2.74 6.80
C THR A 139 -24.64 -3.07 8.07
N GLY A 140 -25.06 -2.44 9.17
CA GLY A 140 -24.51 -2.67 10.50
C GLY A 140 -24.88 -1.62 11.54
N ASP A 141 -26.14 -1.14 11.54
CA ASP A 141 -27.01 -0.91 12.71
C ASP A 141 -28.41 -0.49 12.24
#